data_AF-A0A7X5WYI2-F1
#
_entry.id   AF-A0A7X5WYI2-F1
#
_cell.length_a   1.000
_cell.length_b   1.000
_cell.length_c   1.000
_cell.angle_alpha   90.00
_cell.angle_beta   90.00
_cell.angle_gamma   90.00
#
_symmetry.space_group_name_H-M   'P 1'
#
loop_
_entity.id
_entity.type
_entity.pdbx_description
1 polymer ?
#
loop_
_entity_poly.entity_id
_entity_poly.type
_entity_poly.pdbx_seq_one_letter_code
_entity_poly.pdbx_strand_id
1 'polypeptide(L)'
;MQWPPKHREPGVSWSVHRALESLDDRFELIQEPPGGADHWTEDTALRRAGRLPHRPLTKEEKLDRVRTLLTNSESAVGAVEEIIRRPDVAHRVMANPANQRILYRAHHKQRMEAAADRLAAAHERDSEPADSGPWEQEETTAAPQAPARLREPAVDYQRASREALELIGTGTAFLVDLQEMVPRLHIAEFTDREVRAILDNHRRIRAALDWCDSALATGDKTMDEELARILSEGDDEP
;
A
#
# COMPACT_ATOMS: atom_id res chain seq x y z
N MET A 1 -16.90 45.65 4.73
CA MET A 1 -17.81 45.26 3.64
C MET A 1 -17.18 45.71 2.32
N GLN A 2 -16.71 44.80 1.46
CA GLN A 2 -16.01 45.20 0.23
C GLN A 2 -16.94 45.60 -0.94
N TRP A 3 -18.26 45.70 -0.71
CA TRP A 3 -19.26 46.14 -1.70
C TRP A 3 -19.76 47.55 -1.40
N PRO A 4 -19.26 48.57 -2.12
CA PRO A 4 -19.79 49.94 -2.02
C PRO A 4 -21.27 49.98 -2.42
N PRO A 5 -22.10 50.84 -1.80
CA PRO A 5 -23.55 50.91 -2.09
C PRO A 5 -23.88 51.08 -3.57
N LYS A 6 -23.06 51.84 -4.32
CA LYS A 6 -23.22 52.08 -5.76
C LYS A 6 -22.99 50.86 -6.66
N HIS A 7 -22.38 49.80 -6.14
CA HIS A 7 -22.08 48.57 -6.89
C HIS A 7 -22.92 47.37 -6.41
N ARG A 8 -23.95 47.60 -5.59
CA ARG A 8 -24.87 46.56 -5.15
C ARG A 8 -26.03 46.49 -6.12
N GLU A 9 -26.23 45.35 -6.76
CA GLU A 9 -27.33 45.17 -7.69
C GLU A 9 -28.65 44.92 -6.96
N PRO A 10 -29.71 45.70 -7.24
CA PRO A 10 -31.02 45.51 -6.64
C PRO A 10 -31.61 44.18 -7.11
N GLY A 11 -32.10 43.37 -6.16
CA GLY A 11 -32.66 42.04 -6.44
C GLY A 11 -31.65 40.89 -6.29
N VAL A 12 -30.36 41.17 -6.11
CA VAL A 12 -29.35 40.15 -5.84
C VAL A 12 -29.15 39.98 -4.33
N SER A 13 -29.19 38.74 -3.84
CA SER A 13 -29.07 38.45 -2.41
C SER A 13 -27.69 38.80 -1.86
N TRP A 14 -27.61 39.03 -0.55
CA TRP A 14 -26.33 39.29 0.11
C TRP A 14 -25.35 38.11 -0.01
N SER A 15 -25.86 36.87 -0.01
CA SER A 15 -25.03 35.68 -0.17
C SER A 15 -24.30 35.65 -1.52
N VAL A 16 -24.95 36.09 -2.60
CA VAL A 16 -24.31 36.21 -3.92
C VAL A 16 -23.19 37.26 -3.91
N HIS A 17 -23.45 38.43 -3.31
CA HIS A 17 -22.42 39.46 -3.15
C HIS A 17 -21.21 38.91 -2.35
N ARG A 18 -21.46 38.20 -1.25
CA ARG A 18 -20.41 37.54 -0.46
C ARG A 18 -19.68 36.46 -1.25
N ALA A 19 -20.39 35.72 -2.09
CA ALA A 19 -19.86 34.67 -2.95
C ALA A 19 -18.95 35.23 -4.08
N LEU A 20 -19.15 36.47 -4.52
CA LEU A 20 -18.30 37.11 -5.54
C LEU A 20 -17.24 38.06 -4.95
N GLU A 21 -17.22 38.27 -3.63
CA GLU A 21 -16.36 39.26 -2.97
C GLU A 21 -14.86 39.09 -3.27
N SER A 22 -14.39 37.86 -3.44
CA SER A 22 -12.97 37.57 -3.70
C SER A 22 -12.52 37.76 -5.16
N LEU A 23 -13.44 38.11 -6.07
CA LEU A 23 -13.13 38.31 -7.48
C LEU A 23 -12.81 39.78 -7.78
N ASP A 24 -11.82 40.02 -8.63
CA ASP A 24 -11.37 41.36 -9.00
C ASP A 24 -12.40 42.07 -9.91
N ASP A 25 -13.05 41.31 -10.79
CA ASP A 25 -14.07 41.75 -11.76
C ASP A 25 -15.51 41.69 -11.22
N ARG A 26 -15.68 41.51 -9.89
CA ARG A 26 -16.98 41.26 -9.24
C ARG A 26 -18.08 42.27 -9.56
N PHE A 27 -17.73 43.55 -9.77
CA PHE A 27 -18.70 44.61 -10.02
C PHE A 27 -19.33 44.53 -11.41
N GLU A 28 -18.59 44.04 -12.39
CA GLU A 28 -19.09 43.80 -13.75
C GLU A 28 -19.85 42.47 -13.77
N LEU A 29 -19.27 41.43 -13.15
CA LEU A 29 -19.87 40.10 -13.13
C LEU A 29 -21.26 40.05 -12.53
N ILE A 30 -21.53 40.80 -11.45
CA ILE A 30 -22.83 40.71 -10.75
C ILE A 30 -24.01 41.15 -11.63
N GLN A 31 -23.76 41.92 -12.70
CA GLN A 31 -24.78 42.36 -13.65
C GLN A 31 -25.17 41.26 -14.66
N GLU A 32 -24.29 40.28 -14.87
CA GLU A 32 -24.45 39.25 -15.90
C GLU A 32 -24.55 37.84 -15.26
N PRO A 33 -25.78 37.39 -14.91
CA PRO A 33 -25.98 36.04 -14.43
C PRO A 33 -25.53 35.00 -15.48
N PRO A 34 -24.82 33.93 -15.06
CA PRO A 34 -24.21 32.98 -15.99
C PRO A 34 -25.27 32.12 -16.70
N GLY A 35 -24.97 31.74 -17.95
CA GLY A 35 -25.77 30.76 -18.71
C GLY A 35 -27.11 31.28 -19.22
N GLY A 36 -27.30 32.60 -19.31
CA GLY A 36 -28.55 33.20 -19.79
C GLY A 36 -29.71 33.10 -18.79
N ALA A 37 -29.42 32.89 -17.51
CA ALA A 37 -30.42 32.88 -16.46
C ALA A 37 -30.92 34.30 -16.15
N ASP A 38 -32.19 34.44 -15.74
CA ASP A 38 -32.76 35.75 -15.41
C ASP A 38 -32.21 36.35 -14.11
N HIS A 39 -31.62 35.53 -13.22
CA HIS A 39 -31.10 35.99 -11.94
C HIS A 39 -29.97 35.10 -11.39
N TRP A 40 -29.17 35.67 -10.49
CA TRP A 40 -28.16 34.93 -9.75
C TRP A 40 -28.76 34.01 -8.69
N THR A 41 -28.23 32.80 -8.62
CA THR A 41 -28.39 31.92 -7.45
C THR A 41 -27.10 31.91 -6.65
N GLU A 42 -27.18 31.58 -5.37
CA GLU A 42 -25.99 31.44 -4.53
C GLU A 42 -25.02 30.38 -5.07
N ASP A 43 -25.54 29.26 -5.58
CA ASP A 43 -24.72 28.20 -6.15
C ASP A 43 -24.06 28.60 -7.47
N THR A 44 -24.72 29.39 -8.32
CA THR A 44 -24.07 29.91 -9.54
C THR A 44 -22.98 30.92 -9.20
N ALA A 45 -23.18 31.73 -8.15
CA ALA A 45 -22.16 32.65 -7.64
C ALA A 45 -20.95 31.90 -7.05
N LEU A 46 -21.19 30.86 -6.25
CA LEU A 46 -20.13 30.00 -5.71
C LEU A 46 -19.33 29.32 -6.81
N ARG A 47 -19.98 28.73 -7.82
CA ARG A 47 -19.30 28.14 -8.98
C ARG A 47 -18.44 29.16 -9.71
N ARG A 48 -18.97 30.37 -9.97
CA ARG A 48 -18.22 31.42 -10.67
C ARG A 48 -16.97 31.84 -9.89
N ALA A 49 -17.05 31.84 -8.56
CA ALA A 49 -15.95 32.13 -7.67
C ALA A 49 -15.00 30.94 -7.43
N GLY A 50 -15.17 29.81 -8.13
CA GLY A 50 -14.36 28.60 -7.92
C GLY A 50 -14.54 27.97 -6.54
N ARG A 51 -15.63 28.29 -5.85
CA ARG A 51 -15.97 27.74 -4.53
C ARG A 51 -16.99 26.60 -4.66
N LEU A 52 -16.95 25.70 -3.69
CA LEU A 52 -17.84 24.55 -3.66
C LEU A 52 -19.31 25.00 -3.52
N PRO A 53 -20.21 24.68 -4.49
CA PRO A 53 -21.63 25.00 -4.38
C PRO A 53 -22.33 24.12 -3.34
N HIS A 54 -23.47 24.58 -2.82
CA HIS A 54 -24.29 23.80 -1.90
C HIS A 54 -24.91 22.59 -2.59
N ARG A 55 -25.41 22.77 -3.82
CA ARG A 55 -25.92 21.69 -4.67
C ARG A 55 -24.92 21.34 -5.78
N PRO A 56 -24.10 20.29 -5.60
CA PRO A 56 -23.16 19.85 -6.62
C PRO A 56 -23.91 19.19 -7.79
N LEU A 57 -23.59 19.61 -9.02
CA LEU A 57 -24.19 19.12 -10.25
C LEU A 57 -23.19 18.26 -11.04
N THR A 58 -21.95 18.74 -11.19
CA THR A 58 -20.92 18.03 -11.96
C THR A 58 -20.31 16.88 -11.15
N LYS A 59 -19.59 15.99 -11.84
CA LYS A 59 -18.88 14.88 -11.18
C LYS A 59 -17.81 15.42 -10.22
N GLU A 60 -17.08 16.44 -10.65
CA GLU A 60 -16.01 17.09 -9.92
C GLU A 60 -16.56 17.76 -8.66
N GLU A 61 -17.66 18.52 -8.78
CA GLU A 61 -18.33 19.15 -7.63
C GLU A 61 -18.82 18.13 -6.60
N LYS A 62 -19.35 17.00 -7.09
CA LYS A 62 -19.78 15.90 -6.19
C LYS A 62 -18.59 15.30 -5.46
N LEU A 63 -17.47 15.09 -6.14
CA LEU A 63 -16.25 14.57 -5.51
C LEU A 63 -15.66 15.53 -4.49
N ASP A 64 -15.61 16.83 -4.79
CA ASP A 64 -15.14 17.84 -3.84
C ASP A 64 -16.09 17.96 -2.64
N ARG A 65 -17.40 17.84 -2.85
CA ARG A 65 -18.36 17.79 -1.74
C ARG A 65 -18.12 16.60 -0.84
N VAL A 66 -17.87 15.42 -1.42
CA VAL A 66 -17.51 14.22 -0.66
C VAL A 66 -16.21 14.43 0.13
N ARG A 67 -15.18 15.03 -0.47
CA ARG A 67 -13.91 15.34 0.21
C ARG A 67 -14.12 16.27 1.41
N THR A 68 -14.95 17.30 1.27
CA THR A 68 -15.28 18.21 2.39
C THR A 68 -16.04 17.48 3.50
N LEU A 69 -16.99 16.61 3.15
CA LEU A 69 -17.77 15.86 4.13
C LEU A 69 -16.94 14.80 4.87
N LEU A 70 -16.01 14.15 4.17
CA LEU A 70 -15.15 13.08 4.69
C LEU A 70 -13.79 13.61 5.17
N THR A 71 -13.77 14.78 5.80
CA THR A 71 -12.54 15.36 6.37
C THR A 71 -12.02 14.51 7.54
N ASN A 72 -12.92 13.88 8.30
CA ASN A 72 -12.56 12.95 9.38
C ASN A 72 -12.20 11.57 8.80
N SER A 73 -11.00 11.08 9.14
CA SER A 73 -10.50 9.76 8.75
C SER A 73 -11.45 8.61 9.09
N GLU A 74 -12.10 8.63 10.26
CA GLU A 74 -12.99 7.54 10.69
C GLU A 74 -14.24 7.47 9.79
N SER A 75 -14.89 8.61 9.54
CA SER A 75 -16.03 8.69 8.63
C SER A 75 -15.65 8.38 7.19
N ALA A 76 -14.44 8.77 6.76
CA ALA A 76 -13.90 8.44 5.45
C ALA A 76 -13.70 6.92 5.28
N VAL A 77 -13.15 6.25 6.29
CA VAL A 77 -12.98 4.79 6.29
C VAL A 77 -14.34 4.10 6.21
N GLY A 78 -15.29 4.46 7.06
CA GLY A 78 -16.63 3.86 7.03
C GLY A 78 -17.34 4.04 5.68
N ALA A 79 -17.17 5.20 5.03
CA ALA A 79 -17.68 5.43 3.69
C ALA A 79 -17.01 4.54 2.64
N VAL A 80 -15.68 4.38 2.70
CA VAL A 80 -14.93 3.49 1.79
C VAL A 80 -15.37 2.02 1.99
N GLU A 81 -15.52 1.57 3.23
CA GLU A 81 -15.98 0.22 3.55
C GLU A 81 -17.38 -0.06 3.01
N GLU A 82 -18.31 0.88 3.12
CA GLU A 82 -19.66 0.72 2.58
C GLU A 82 -19.65 0.71 1.03
N ILE A 83 -18.81 1.55 0.42
CA ILE A 83 -18.71 1.63 -1.04
C ILE A 83 -18.06 0.37 -1.62
N ILE A 84 -17.02 -0.17 -0.99
CA ILE A 84 -16.28 -1.34 -1.51
C ILE A 84 -17.06 -2.66 -1.34
N ARG A 85 -18.10 -2.69 -0.50
CA ARG A 85 -19.06 -3.83 -0.44
C ARG A 85 -19.77 -4.08 -1.76
N ARG A 86 -19.81 -3.08 -2.67
CA ARG A 86 -20.32 -3.25 -4.03
C ARG A 86 -19.27 -3.94 -4.92
N PRO A 87 -19.54 -5.15 -5.45
CA PRO A 87 -18.54 -5.94 -6.16
C PRO A 87 -17.94 -5.23 -7.39
N ASP A 88 -18.77 -4.47 -8.12
CA ASP A 88 -18.33 -3.70 -9.29
C ASP A 88 -17.31 -2.61 -8.92
N VAL A 89 -17.52 -1.97 -7.77
CA VAL A 89 -16.62 -0.92 -7.29
C VAL A 89 -15.31 -1.52 -6.80
N ALA A 90 -15.36 -2.59 -6.01
CA ALA A 90 -14.16 -3.29 -5.54
C ALA A 90 -13.27 -3.73 -6.72
N HIS A 91 -13.87 -4.35 -7.74
CA HIS A 91 -13.15 -4.79 -8.93
C HIS A 91 -12.47 -3.63 -9.65
N ARG A 92 -13.19 -2.52 -9.87
CA ARG A 92 -12.64 -1.34 -10.57
C ARG A 92 -11.58 -0.61 -9.76
N VAL A 93 -11.72 -0.57 -8.43
CA VAL A 93 -10.71 0.01 -7.54
C VAL A 93 -9.41 -0.80 -7.63
N MET A 94 -9.50 -2.12 -7.60
CA MET A 94 -8.35 -3.03 -7.68
C MET A 94 -7.71 -3.09 -9.07
N ALA A 95 -8.49 -2.92 -10.13
CA ALA A 95 -7.97 -2.90 -11.51
C ALA A 95 -7.06 -1.70 -11.82
N ASN A 96 -7.05 -0.66 -10.97
CA ASN A 96 -6.17 0.49 -11.12
C ASN A 96 -4.81 0.24 -10.44
N PRO A 97 -3.68 0.22 -11.17
CA PRO A 97 -2.35 -0.04 -10.60
C PRO A 97 -1.91 0.95 -9.52
N ALA A 98 -2.37 2.21 -9.58
CA ALA A 98 -2.04 3.19 -8.55
C ALA A 98 -2.71 2.86 -7.22
N ASN A 99 -3.99 2.48 -7.24
CA ASN A 99 -4.73 2.07 -6.05
C ASN A 99 -4.18 0.77 -5.47
N GLN A 100 -3.88 -0.21 -6.33
CA GLN A 100 -3.32 -1.49 -5.93
C GLN A 100 -2.03 -1.32 -5.12
N ARG A 101 -1.10 -0.47 -5.59
CA ARG A 101 0.14 -0.16 -4.86
C ARG A 101 -0.10 0.45 -3.47
N ILE A 102 -1.07 1.37 -3.36
CA ILE A 102 -1.42 2.01 -2.08
C ILE A 102 -1.97 0.97 -1.09
N LEU A 103 -2.92 0.15 -1.55
CA LEU A 103 -3.56 -0.87 -0.71
C LEU A 103 -2.59 -1.97 -0.27
N TYR A 104 -1.72 -2.44 -1.17
CA TYR A 104 -0.70 -3.43 -0.81
C TYR A 104 0.35 -2.87 0.14
N ARG A 105 0.77 -1.61 -0.03
CA ARG A 105 1.67 -0.95 0.93
C ARG A 105 1.02 -0.84 2.31
N ALA A 106 -0.26 -0.46 2.37
CA ALA A 106 -1.00 -0.36 3.62
C ALA A 106 -1.13 -1.74 4.31
N HIS A 107 -1.53 -2.77 3.56
CA HIS A 107 -1.60 -4.14 4.05
C HIS A 107 -0.25 -4.66 4.55
N HIS A 108 0.83 -4.40 3.83
CA HIS A 108 2.18 -4.76 4.25
C HIS A 108 2.57 -4.08 5.57
N LYS A 109 2.34 -2.76 5.68
CA LYS A 109 2.61 -2.00 6.90
C LYS A 109 1.83 -2.54 8.10
N GLN A 110 0.53 -2.79 7.93
CA GLN A 110 -0.32 -3.38 8.98
C GLN A 110 0.23 -4.74 9.46
N ARG A 111 0.67 -5.59 8.53
CA ARG A 111 1.29 -6.88 8.87
C ARG A 111 2.57 -6.74 9.69
N MET A 112 3.39 -5.74 9.38
CA MET A 112 4.64 -5.46 10.09
C MET A 112 4.38 -4.93 11.50
N GLU A 113 3.42 -4.01 11.65
CA GLU A 113 2.97 -3.50 12.95
C GLU A 113 2.43 -4.64 13.81
N ALA A 114 1.54 -5.47 13.27
CA ALA A 114 1.03 -6.64 13.99
C ALA A 114 2.10 -7.68 14.35
N ALA A 115 3.22 -7.74 13.62
CA ALA A 115 4.35 -8.58 13.98
C ALA A 115 5.18 -7.97 15.12
N ALA A 116 5.37 -6.65 15.10
CA ALA A 116 6.03 -5.92 16.17
C ALA A 116 5.24 -6.00 17.48
N ASP A 117 3.91 -5.84 17.43
CA ASP A 117 3.05 -5.96 18.60
C ASP A 117 3.10 -7.36 19.22
N ARG A 118 3.13 -8.41 18.38
CA ARG A 118 3.29 -9.79 18.85
C ARG A 118 4.64 -10.00 19.54
N LEU A 119 5.71 -9.38 19.03
CA LEU A 119 7.03 -9.43 19.64
C LEU A 119 7.06 -8.66 20.97
N ALA A 120 6.43 -7.49 21.03
CA ALA A 120 6.31 -6.70 22.26
C ALA A 120 5.54 -7.47 23.35
N ALA A 121 4.39 -8.07 23.00
CA ALA A 121 3.61 -8.90 23.91
C ALA A 121 4.36 -10.16 24.39
N ALA A 122 5.25 -10.71 23.57
CA ALA A 122 6.12 -11.82 24.00
C ALA A 122 7.16 -11.35 25.03
N HIS A 123 7.78 -10.19 24.82
CA HIS A 123 8.71 -9.60 25.78
C HIS A 123 8.05 -9.22 27.11
N GLU A 124 6.80 -8.73 27.08
CA GLU A 124 6.05 -8.43 28.31
C GLU A 124 5.75 -9.69 29.14
N ARG A 125 5.37 -10.81 28.49
CA ARG A 125 5.18 -12.10 29.17
C ARG A 125 6.45 -12.63 29.81
N ASP A 126 7.60 -12.47 29.14
CA ASP A 126 8.89 -12.88 29.68
C ASP A 126 9.37 -11.95 30.83
N SER A 127 8.75 -10.78 30.99
CA SER A 127 9.09 -9.77 32.02
C SER A 127 8.21 -9.84 33.27
N GLU A 128 7.18 -10.69 33.30
CA GLU A 128 6.40 -10.95 34.51
C GLU A 128 7.30 -11.69 35.53
N PRO A 129 7.51 -11.16 36.75
CA PRO A 129 8.37 -11.79 37.73
C PRO A 129 7.75 -13.11 38.17
N ALA A 130 8.45 -14.21 37.90
CA ALA A 130 8.12 -15.51 38.46
C ALA A 130 8.14 -15.41 39.99
N ASP A 131 6.97 -15.58 40.61
CA ASP A 131 6.84 -15.78 42.05
C ASP A 131 7.77 -16.94 42.45
N SER A 132 8.84 -16.60 43.16
CA SER A 132 10.01 -17.45 43.34
C SER A 132 9.78 -18.37 44.55
N GLY A 133 9.37 -19.61 44.28
CA GLY A 133 9.49 -20.70 45.24
C GLY A 133 10.96 -21.10 45.46
N PRO A 134 11.38 -21.50 46.68
CA PRO A 134 12.80 -21.75 46.99
C PRO A 134 13.44 -22.94 46.26
N TRP A 135 14.78 -22.97 46.31
CA TRP A 135 15.78 -23.96 45.82
C TRP A 135 16.14 -23.83 44.33
N GLU A 136 17.40 -23.65 43.89
CA GLU A 136 18.72 -23.66 44.51
C GLU A 136 19.71 -22.93 43.57
N GLN A 137 20.77 -22.37 44.14
CA GLN A 137 21.75 -21.52 43.47
C GLN A 137 22.79 -22.31 42.67
N GLU A 138 23.05 -21.92 41.42
CA GLU A 138 24.34 -22.12 40.78
C GLU A 138 24.81 -20.80 40.14
N GLU A 139 26.11 -20.55 40.27
CA GLU A 139 26.74 -19.23 40.38
C GLU A 139 26.62 -18.31 39.15
N THR A 140 26.19 -17.08 39.43
CA THR A 140 26.24 -15.95 38.52
C THR A 140 27.69 -15.49 38.30
N THR A 141 28.27 -15.77 37.12
CA THR A 141 29.39 -14.99 36.59
C THR A 141 28.85 -13.99 35.57
N ALA A 142 28.96 -12.70 35.90
CA ALA A 142 28.51 -11.62 35.04
C ALA A 142 29.60 -11.24 34.00
N ALA A 143 29.29 -11.43 32.70
CA ALA A 143 29.68 -10.60 31.52
C ALA A 143 29.41 -11.38 30.20
N PRO A 144 29.26 -10.78 29.00
CA PRO A 144 28.94 -9.41 28.57
C PRO A 144 27.65 -9.36 27.68
N GLN A 145 27.29 -8.15 27.22
CA GLN A 145 26.11 -7.81 26.39
C GLN A 145 25.66 -8.91 25.39
N ALA A 146 24.37 -9.26 25.41
CA ALA A 146 23.82 -10.27 24.52
C ALA A 146 23.92 -9.81 23.05
N PRO A 147 24.67 -10.53 22.18
CA PRO A 147 24.67 -10.28 20.75
C PRO A 147 23.26 -10.48 20.21
N ALA A 148 22.90 -9.75 19.15
CA ALA A 148 21.67 -9.92 18.38
C ALA A 148 21.26 -11.39 18.42
N ARG A 149 20.12 -11.72 19.05
CA ARG A 149 19.72 -13.11 19.25
C ARG A 149 19.89 -13.79 17.90
N LEU A 150 20.94 -14.62 17.79
CA LEU A 150 21.11 -15.49 16.65
C LEU A 150 19.78 -16.20 16.59
N ARG A 151 18.97 -15.96 15.53
CA ARG A 151 17.82 -16.81 15.26
C ARG A 151 18.32 -18.22 15.52
N GLU A 152 17.69 -18.93 16.46
CA GLU A 152 18.06 -20.32 16.68
C GLU A 152 18.18 -20.94 15.30
N PRO A 153 19.35 -21.51 14.98
CA PRO A 153 19.51 -22.19 13.72
C PRO A 153 18.30 -23.05 13.48
N ALA A 154 17.54 -22.79 12.40
CA ALA A 154 16.41 -23.62 12.02
C ALA A 154 16.84 -25.10 11.85
N VAL A 155 18.15 -25.31 11.75
CA VAL A 155 18.83 -26.58 11.61
C VAL A 155 20.02 -26.65 12.57
N ASP A 156 20.12 -27.74 13.33
CA ASP A 156 21.31 -28.05 14.12
C ASP A 156 22.49 -28.37 13.19
N TYR A 157 23.37 -27.38 12.99
CA TYR A 157 24.53 -27.48 12.09
C TYR A 157 25.51 -28.60 12.48
N GLN A 158 25.49 -29.10 13.72
CA GLN A 158 26.34 -30.22 14.14
C GLN A 158 25.74 -31.59 13.81
N ARG A 159 24.43 -31.65 13.53
CA ARG A 159 23.69 -32.89 13.21
C ARG A 159 23.14 -32.95 11.80
N ALA A 160 23.08 -31.81 11.11
CA ALA A 160 22.59 -31.72 9.74
C ALA A 160 23.50 -32.45 8.75
N SER A 161 22.90 -33.08 7.75
CA SER A 161 23.68 -33.66 6.65
C SER A 161 24.33 -32.55 5.82
N ARG A 162 25.47 -32.87 5.19
CA ARG A 162 26.20 -31.93 4.34
C ARG A 162 25.31 -31.38 3.21
N GLU A 163 24.49 -32.24 2.63
CA GLU A 163 23.57 -31.91 1.53
C GLU A 163 22.49 -30.92 1.98
N ALA A 164 21.98 -31.06 3.21
CA ALA A 164 21.02 -30.12 3.76
C ALA A 164 21.65 -28.73 3.98
N LEU A 165 22.89 -28.69 4.48
CA LEU A 165 23.62 -27.44 4.69
C LEU A 165 23.97 -26.74 3.37
N GLU A 166 24.33 -27.51 2.35
CA GLU A 166 24.60 -27.00 1.00
C GLU A 166 23.34 -26.38 0.37
N LEU A 167 22.19 -27.07 0.45
CA LEU A 167 20.93 -26.55 -0.08
C LEU A 167 20.47 -25.26 0.63
N ILE A 168 20.58 -25.23 1.96
CA ILE A 168 20.26 -24.03 2.77
C ILE A 168 21.22 -22.88 2.43
N GLY A 169 22.50 -23.17 2.27
CA GLY A 169 23.52 -22.19 1.88
C GLY A 169 23.21 -21.56 0.53
N THR A 170 22.91 -22.37 -0.49
CA THR A 170 22.56 -21.88 -1.83
C THR A 170 21.31 -21.02 -1.82
N GLY A 171 20.25 -21.44 -1.11
CA GLY A 171 19.02 -20.63 -0.99
C GLY A 171 19.26 -19.31 -0.27
N THR A 172 20.10 -19.31 0.77
CA THR A 172 20.45 -18.09 1.52
C THR A 172 21.26 -17.11 0.67
N ALA A 173 22.26 -17.60 -0.07
CA ALA A 173 23.07 -16.78 -0.96
C ALA A 173 22.22 -16.11 -2.05
N PHE A 174 21.36 -16.87 -2.72
CA PHE A 174 20.44 -16.34 -3.73
C PHE A 174 19.53 -15.24 -3.17
N LEU A 175 18.99 -15.41 -1.96
CA LEU A 175 18.14 -14.40 -1.31
C LEU A 175 18.91 -13.12 -0.97
N VAL A 176 20.15 -13.23 -0.49
CA VAL A 176 21.00 -12.08 -0.20
C VAL A 176 21.29 -11.29 -1.46
N ASP A 177 21.71 -11.98 -2.53
CA ASP A 177 22.02 -11.35 -3.82
C ASP A 177 20.79 -10.62 -4.40
N LEU A 178 19.61 -11.25 -4.34
CA LEU A 178 18.38 -10.63 -4.81
C LEU A 178 17.99 -9.41 -3.96
N GLN A 179 18.16 -9.47 -2.64
CA GLN A 179 17.88 -8.36 -1.73
C GLN A 179 18.81 -7.16 -1.97
N GLU A 180 20.06 -7.38 -2.35
CA GLU A 180 20.98 -6.31 -2.73
C GLU A 180 20.64 -5.72 -4.11
N MET A 181 20.26 -6.57 -5.07
CA MET A 181 20.02 -6.17 -6.44
C MET A 181 18.71 -5.38 -6.60
N VAL A 182 17.62 -5.79 -5.95
CA VAL A 182 16.28 -5.19 -6.13
C VAL A 182 16.24 -3.67 -5.87
N PRO A 183 16.82 -3.12 -4.79
CA PRO A 183 16.88 -1.68 -4.57
C PRO A 183 17.67 -0.89 -5.62
N ARG A 184 18.56 -1.56 -6.37
CA ARG A 184 19.42 -0.96 -7.40
C ARG A 184 18.81 -1.03 -8.80
N LEU A 185 17.65 -1.67 -8.96
CA LEU A 185 16.97 -1.81 -10.25
C LEU A 185 16.39 -0.46 -10.72
N HIS A 186 16.78 -0.03 -11.91
CA HIS A 186 16.22 1.13 -12.58
C HIS A 186 15.10 0.69 -13.52
N ILE A 187 13.96 0.27 -12.95
CA ILE A 187 12.86 -0.40 -13.67
C ILE A 187 12.30 0.43 -14.84
N ALA A 188 12.45 1.76 -14.82
CA ALA A 188 12.01 2.64 -15.91
C ALA A 188 12.83 2.50 -17.21
N GLU A 189 13.99 1.84 -17.16
CA GLU A 189 14.90 1.67 -18.30
C GLU A 189 14.75 0.31 -18.99
N PHE A 190 13.95 -0.59 -18.45
CA PHE A 190 13.77 -1.93 -19.03
C PHE A 190 12.81 -1.92 -20.20
N THR A 191 13.21 -2.60 -21.27
CA THR A 191 12.35 -2.94 -22.40
C THR A 191 11.36 -4.05 -22.01
N ASP A 192 10.24 -4.12 -22.72
CA ASP A 192 9.26 -5.19 -22.53
C ASP A 192 9.84 -6.59 -22.76
N ARG A 193 10.91 -6.71 -23.57
CA ARG A 193 11.63 -7.98 -23.79
C ARG A 193 12.43 -8.36 -22.56
N GLU A 194 13.17 -7.42 -21.96
CA GLU A 194 13.95 -7.65 -20.74
C GLU A 194 13.04 -7.98 -19.56
N VAL A 195 11.92 -7.26 -19.39
CA VAL A 195 10.94 -7.58 -18.33
C VAL A 195 10.37 -8.99 -18.54
N ARG A 196 10.03 -9.37 -19.77
CA ARG A 196 9.54 -10.73 -20.07
C ARG A 196 10.59 -11.80 -19.77
N ALA A 197 11.83 -11.60 -20.18
CA ALA A 197 12.93 -12.54 -19.91
C ALA A 197 13.17 -12.70 -18.40
N ILE A 198 13.16 -11.60 -17.65
CA ILE A 198 13.28 -11.63 -16.18
C ILE A 198 12.11 -12.42 -15.58
N LEU A 199 10.87 -12.11 -15.95
CA LEU A 199 9.69 -12.80 -15.42
C LEU A 199 9.68 -14.30 -15.76
N ASP A 200 10.19 -14.67 -16.94
CA ASP A 200 10.32 -16.05 -17.36
C ASP A 200 11.34 -16.81 -16.51
N ASN A 201 12.53 -16.23 -16.30
CA ASN A 201 13.54 -16.79 -15.39
C ASN A 201 12.96 -17.02 -13.97
N HIS A 202 12.17 -16.07 -13.45
CA HIS A 202 11.50 -16.25 -12.16
C HIS A 202 10.49 -17.40 -12.14
N ARG A 203 9.81 -17.69 -13.26
CA ARG A 203 8.90 -18.86 -13.35
C ARG A 203 9.68 -20.16 -13.20
N ARG A 204 10.85 -20.26 -13.84
CA ARG A 204 11.71 -21.46 -13.76
C ARG A 204 12.29 -21.66 -12.37
N ILE A 205 12.73 -20.58 -11.73
CA ILE A 205 13.20 -20.64 -10.34
C ILE A 205 12.10 -21.17 -9.41
N ARG A 206 10.85 -20.72 -9.57
CA ARG A 206 9.72 -21.26 -8.78
C ARG A 206 9.47 -22.74 -9.08
N ALA A 207 9.45 -23.13 -10.35
CA ALA A 207 9.26 -24.54 -10.73
C ALA A 207 10.36 -25.44 -10.14
N ALA A 208 11.62 -24.98 -10.15
CA ALA A 208 12.74 -25.70 -9.54
C ALA A 208 12.59 -25.82 -8.01
N LEU A 209 12.10 -24.77 -7.34
CA LEU A 209 11.85 -24.80 -5.90
C LEU A 209 10.67 -25.72 -5.54
N ASP A 210 9.58 -25.67 -6.31
CA ASP A 210 8.41 -26.54 -6.11
C ASP A 210 8.79 -28.03 -6.30
N TRP A 211 9.69 -28.33 -7.24
CA TRP A 211 10.27 -29.66 -7.40
C TRP A 211 11.15 -30.06 -6.22
N CYS A 212 12.05 -29.17 -5.77
CA CYS A 212 12.87 -29.41 -4.58
C CYS A 212 12.00 -29.73 -3.35
N ASP A 213 10.93 -28.95 -3.12
CA ASP A 213 9.99 -29.17 -2.02
C ASP A 213 9.27 -30.52 -2.15
N SER A 214 8.84 -30.87 -3.35
CA SER A 214 8.21 -32.16 -3.64
C SER A 214 9.18 -33.33 -3.42
N ALA A 215 10.44 -33.20 -3.83
CA ALA A 215 11.46 -34.21 -3.64
C ALA A 215 11.86 -34.38 -2.17
N LEU A 216 11.87 -33.30 -1.39
CA LEU A 216 12.09 -33.34 0.06
C LEU A 216 10.91 -33.97 0.80
N ALA A 217 9.67 -33.71 0.37
CA ALA A 217 8.46 -34.24 0.99
C ALA A 217 8.23 -35.73 0.68
N THR A 218 8.56 -36.17 -0.53
CA THR A 218 8.25 -37.52 -1.02
C THR A 218 9.45 -38.47 -1.05
N GLY A 219 10.67 -37.92 -1.05
CA GLY A 219 11.91 -38.67 -1.31
C GLY A 219 12.13 -39.03 -2.78
N ASP A 220 11.18 -38.72 -3.66
CA ASP A 220 11.25 -38.97 -5.09
C ASP A 220 11.92 -37.79 -5.82
N LYS A 221 13.02 -38.09 -6.51
CA LYS A 221 13.80 -37.10 -7.27
C LYS A 221 13.52 -37.20 -8.77
N THR A 222 12.51 -37.95 -9.18
CA THR A 222 12.12 -38.01 -10.59
C THR A 222 11.65 -36.63 -11.04
N MET A 223 12.09 -36.25 -12.23
CA MET A 223 11.71 -35.01 -12.88
C MET A 223 10.67 -35.39 -13.93
N ASP A 224 9.47 -34.82 -13.82
CA ASP A 224 8.44 -35.05 -14.83
C ASP A 224 8.74 -34.28 -16.12
N GLU A 225 8.13 -34.71 -17.24
CA GLU A 225 8.38 -34.13 -18.57
C GLU A 225 7.98 -32.65 -18.66
N GLU A 226 7.01 -32.22 -17.86
CA GLU A 226 6.50 -30.84 -17.84
C GLU A 226 7.48 -29.90 -17.14
N LEU A 227 8.02 -30.32 -15.98
CA LEU A 227 9.07 -29.63 -15.25
C LEU A 227 10.37 -29.60 -16.05
N ALA A 228 10.74 -30.71 -16.68
CA ALA A 228 11.90 -30.76 -17.57
C ALA A 228 11.78 -29.72 -18.69
N ARG A 229 10.59 -29.60 -19.29
CA ARG A 229 10.30 -28.59 -20.31
C ARG A 229 10.47 -27.17 -19.76
N ILE A 230 9.84 -26.84 -18.63
CA ILE A 230 9.90 -25.51 -18.00
C ILE A 230 11.35 -25.11 -17.67
N LEU A 231 12.19 -26.06 -17.26
CA LEU A 231 13.59 -25.81 -16.96
C LEU A 231 14.45 -25.63 -18.23
N SER A 232 14.12 -26.33 -19.32
CA SER A 232 14.84 -26.24 -20.60
C SER A 232 14.42 -25.06 -21.51
N GLU A 233 13.23 -24.48 -21.31
CA GLU A 233 12.55 -23.56 -22.25
C GLU A 233 13.26 -22.20 -22.48
N GLY A 234 14.50 -22.02 -22.08
CA GLY A 234 15.30 -20.86 -22.49
C GLY A 234 16.78 -21.08 -22.44
N ASP A 235 17.19 -22.31 -22.69
CA ASP A 235 18.37 -22.55 -23.50
C ASP A 235 18.06 -22.36 -25.01
N ASP A 236 16.76 -22.29 -25.38
CA ASP A 236 16.28 -22.07 -26.75
C ASP A 236 15.89 -20.59 -27.03
N GLU A 237 16.86 -19.69 -27.12
CA GLU A 237 16.76 -18.54 -28.03
C GLU A 237 18.17 -18.15 -28.52
N PRO A 238 18.45 -18.10 -29.84
CA PRO A 238 19.72 -17.61 -30.39
C PRO A 238 19.94 -16.09 -30.22
#